data_AF-A0A259PD83-F1
#
_entry.id   AF-A0A259PD83-F1
#
_cell.length_a   1.000
_cell.length_b   1.000
_cell.length_c   1.000
_cell.angle_alpha   90.00
_cell.angle_beta   90.00
_cell.angle_gamma   90.00
#
_symmetry.space_group_name_H-M   'P 1'
#
loop_
_entity.id
_entity.type
_entity.pdbx_description
1 polymer ?
#
loop_
_entity_poly.entity_id
_entity_poly.type
_entity_poly.pdbx_seq_one_letter_code
_entity_poly.pdbx_strand_id
1 'polypeptide(L)'
;MKKILILGVNGFIGHHLSKRILAATDWQVYGMDMSTDRIDDLLPNPRFKFFEGDITINKEWIEYHVRKCDVILPLVAIATPATYVKAPLRVFELDFEANLPIVRAAVKHGKRLVFPSTSEVYGMCTDAEFDPENSPLIYGPINKPRWIYACSKQLMDRVIAGYGQQEGLDYTLFRPFNW
;
A
#
# COMPACT_ATOMS: atom_id res chain seq x y z
N MET A 1 -10.67 4.86 20.46
CA MET A 1 -10.01 5.74 19.48
C MET A 1 -9.25 4.87 18.49
N LYS A 2 -9.61 4.92 17.19
CA LYS A 2 -9.01 4.05 16.16
C LYS A 2 -7.59 4.52 15.82
N LYS A 3 -6.67 3.59 15.56
CA LYS A 3 -5.26 3.83 15.22
C LYS A 3 -4.98 3.41 13.77
N ILE A 4 -4.54 4.36 12.96
CA ILE A 4 -4.26 4.18 11.54
C ILE A 4 -2.74 4.16 11.33
N LEU A 5 -2.21 3.08 10.77
CA LEU A 5 -0.81 2.97 10.37
C LEU A 5 -0.68 3.30 8.88
N ILE A 6 0.17 4.28 8.56
CA ILE A 6 0.51 4.64 7.20
C ILE A 6 2.02 4.41 7.02
N LEU A 7 2.39 3.45 6.18
CA LEU A 7 3.78 3.18 5.82
C LEU A 7 4.08 3.88 4.49
N GLY A 8 5.09 4.75 4.44
CA GLY A 8 5.27 5.70 3.33
C GLY A 8 4.40 6.96 3.51
N VAL A 9 4.40 7.54 4.72
CA VAL A 9 3.54 8.67 5.07
C VAL A 9 4.01 10.00 4.47
N ASN A 10 5.29 10.14 4.12
CA ASN A 10 5.90 11.39 3.69
C ASN A 10 5.70 11.63 2.19
N GLY A 11 4.44 11.69 1.77
CA GLY A 11 4.07 11.85 0.38
C GLY A 11 2.63 12.33 0.21
N PHE A 12 2.16 12.38 -1.04
CA PHE A 12 0.86 12.94 -1.40
C PHE A 12 -0.30 12.34 -0.61
N ILE A 13 -0.51 11.02 -0.69
CA ILE A 13 -1.60 10.34 0.01
C ILE A 13 -1.42 10.46 1.53
N GLY A 14 -0.20 10.21 2.03
CA GLY A 14 0.09 10.24 3.46
C GLY A 14 -0.21 11.60 4.09
N HIS A 15 0.19 12.71 3.46
CA HIS A 15 -0.13 14.06 3.91
C HIS A 15 -1.64 14.33 3.91
N HIS A 16 -2.31 14.18 2.77
CA HIS A 16 -3.74 14.54 2.64
C HIS A 16 -4.65 13.66 3.50
N LEU A 17 -4.37 12.36 3.57
CA LEU A 17 -5.12 11.43 4.40
C LEU A 17 -4.93 11.74 5.89
N SER A 18 -3.68 11.95 6.32
CA SER A 18 -3.39 12.28 7.72
C SER A 18 -4.09 13.58 8.13
N LYS A 19 -3.98 14.64 7.31
CA LYS A 19 -4.67 15.91 7.52
C LYS A 19 -6.18 15.74 7.64
N ARG A 20 -6.79 14.93 6.76
CA ARG A 20 -8.23 14.64 6.80
C ARG A 20 -8.64 13.89 8.06
N ILE A 21 -7.89 12.87 8.45
CA ILE A 21 -8.16 12.08 9.67
C ILE A 21 -8.09 12.99 10.90
N LEU A 22 -7.03 13.78 11.03
CA LEU A 22 -6.82 14.66 12.17
C LEU A 22 -7.89 15.75 12.26
N ALA A 23 -8.40 16.25 11.13
CA ALA A 23 -9.44 17.28 11.11
C ALA A 23 -10.87 16.75 11.35
N ALA A 24 -11.19 15.56 10.84
CA ALA A 24 -12.57 15.09 10.74
C ALA A 24 -12.95 13.96 11.71
N THR A 25 -11.99 13.38 12.43
CA THR A 25 -12.24 12.26 13.36
C THR A 25 -11.51 12.47 14.68
N ASP A 26 -11.76 11.58 15.64
CA ASP A 26 -11.01 11.46 16.89
C ASP A 26 -9.79 10.53 16.75
N TRP A 27 -9.52 9.94 15.59
CA TRP A 27 -8.53 8.87 15.41
C TRP A 27 -7.08 9.34 15.58
N GLN A 28 -6.17 8.38 15.76
CA GLN A 28 -4.72 8.59 15.81
C GLN A 28 -4.06 8.07 14.53
N VAL A 29 -3.05 8.80 14.06
CA VAL A 29 -2.25 8.43 12.89
C VAL A 29 -0.83 8.09 13.36
N TYR A 30 -0.38 6.90 12.99
CA TYR A 30 1.00 6.46 13.09
C TYR A 30 1.58 6.46 11.68
N GLY A 31 2.52 7.37 11.42
CA GLY A 31 3.14 7.53 10.11
C GLY A 31 4.59 7.06 10.14
N MET A 32 4.98 6.23 9.17
CA MET A 32 6.36 5.79 8.98
C MET A 32 6.91 6.30 7.66
N ASP A 33 8.09 6.91 7.69
CA ASP A 33 8.90 7.21 6.51
C ASP A 33 10.36 7.48 6.90
N MET A 34 11.22 7.79 5.94
CA MET A 34 12.62 8.17 6.19
C MET A 34 12.81 9.67 6.50
N SER A 35 11.83 10.51 6.17
CA SER A 35 11.87 11.97 6.40
C SER A 35 10.47 12.54 6.62
N THR A 36 10.36 13.85 6.92
CA THR A 36 9.09 14.51 7.26
C THR A 36 8.76 15.74 6.41
N ASP A 37 9.57 16.06 5.39
CA ASP A 37 9.47 17.32 4.61
C ASP A 37 8.12 17.60 3.95
N ARG A 38 7.27 16.58 3.75
CA ARG A 38 5.90 16.71 3.21
C ARG A 38 4.81 16.68 4.29
N ILE A 39 5.16 16.49 5.56
CA ILE A 39 4.24 16.31 6.68
C ILE A 39 4.63 17.12 7.94
N ASP A 40 5.58 18.05 7.82
CA ASP A 40 6.08 18.85 8.95
C ASP A 40 4.96 19.63 9.67
N ASP A 41 3.94 20.07 8.94
CA ASP A 41 2.77 20.76 9.49
C ASP A 41 1.89 19.87 10.39
N LEU A 42 2.02 18.55 10.27
CA LEU A 42 1.25 17.57 11.03
C LEU A 42 1.96 17.15 12.33
N LEU A 43 3.29 17.30 12.41
CA LEU A 43 4.11 16.86 13.54
C LEU A 43 3.68 17.42 14.90
N PRO A 44 3.26 18.70 15.02
CA PRO A 44 2.83 19.25 16.32
C PRO A 44 1.51 18.64 16.84
N ASN A 45 0.74 17.95 16.00
CA ASN A 45 -0.56 17.41 16.41
C ASN A 45 -0.38 16.22 17.37
N PRO A 46 -0.96 16.23 18.58
CA PRO A 46 -0.76 15.17 19.56
C PRO A 46 -1.32 13.81 19.13
N ARG A 47 -2.22 13.76 18.14
CA ARG A 47 -2.76 12.52 17.55
C ARG A 47 -1.98 12.03 16.33
N PHE A 48 -0.99 12.78 15.86
CA PHE A 48 -0.04 12.34 14.85
C PHE A 48 1.24 11.82 15.54
N LYS A 49 1.69 10.63 15.14
CA LYS A 49 2.87 9.95 15.67
C LYS A 49 3.75 9.53 14.51
N PHE A 50 4.76 10.33 14.20
CA PHE A 50 5.79 9.96 13.24
C PHE A 50 6.80 9.01 13.90
N PHE A 51 7.32 8.07 13.12
CA PHE A 51 8.52 7.31 13.46
C PHE A 51 9.31 6.99 12.19
N GLU A 52 10.63 6.98 12.30
CA GLU A 52 11.50 6.71 11.17
C GLU A 52 11.57 5.20 10.86
N GLY A 53 11.61 4.83 9.58
CA GLY A 53 11.85 3.45 9.17
C GLY A 53 11.69 3.17 7.68
N ASP A 54 12.31 2.06 7.24
CA ASP A 54 12.25 1.51 5.89
C ASP A 54 11.67 0.08 5.92
N ILE A 55 10.71 -0.22 5.03
CA ILE A 55 10.04 -1.53 4.97
C ILE A 55 10.95 -2.72 4.65
N THR A 56 12.10 -2.45 4.03
CA THR A 56 13.10 -3.46 3.68
C THR A 56 14.08 -3.76 4.82
N ILE A 57 14.22 -2.84 5.78
CA ILE A 57 15.21 -2.91 6.87
C ILE A 57 14.54 -3.20 8.22
N ASN A 58 13.53 -2.42 8.61
CA ASN A 58 13.02 -2.36 9.98
C ASN A 58 11.88 -3.35 10.26
N LYS A 59 12.04 -4.62 9.86
CA LYS A 59 10.97 -5.64 9.87
C LYS A 59 10.27 -5.81 11.22
N GLU A 60 11.04 -5.97 12.31
CA GLU A 60 10.49 -6.14 13.66
C GLU A 60 9.69 -4.92 14.14
N TRP A 61 10.18 -3.73 13.79
CA TRP A 61 9.55 -2.47 14.18
C TRP A 61 8.23 -2.24 13.44
N ILE A 62 8.15 -2.67 12.18
CA ILE A 62 6.94 -2.62 11.37
C ILE A 62 5.92 -3.63 11.90
N GLU A 63 6.32 -4.87 12.18
CA GLU A 63 5.42 -5.86 12.78
C GLU A 63 4.86 -5.38 14.13
N TYR A 64 5.70 -4.75 14.96
CA TYR A 64 5.25 -4.11 16.20
C TYR A 64 4.16 -3.06 15.95
N HIS A 65 4.34 -2.17 14.96
CA HIS A 65 3.36 -1.14 14.62
C HIS A 65 2.09 -1.69 13.99
N VAL A 66 2.20 -2.74 13.17
CA VAL A 66 1.05 -3.48 12.62
C VAL A 66 0.23 -4.06 13.77
N ARG A 67 0.86 -4.74 14.74
CA ARG A 67 0.17 -5.27 15.92
C ARG A 67 -0.49 -4.17 16.77
N LYS A 68 0.15 -3.01 16.88
CA LYS A 68 -0.30 -1.87 17.70
C LYS A 68 -1.49 -1.10 17.11
N CYS A 69 -1.60 -1.04 15.79
CA CYS A 69 -2.63 -0.27 15.09
C CYS A 69 -3.84 -1.13 14.72
N ASP A 70 -4.90 -0.50 14.24
CA ASP A 70 -6.16 -1.16 13.89
C ASP A 70 -6.33 -1.32 12.37
N VAL A 71 -5.87 -0.31 11.61
CA VAL A 71 -5.94 -0.27 10.14
C VAL A 71 -4.56 -0.01 9.56
N ILE A 72 -4.17 -0.77 8.55
CA ILE A 72 -2.84 -0.74 7.94
C ILE A 72 -2.94 -0.27 6.48
N LEU A 73 -2.20 0.79 6.14
CA LEU A 73 -2.07 1.34 4.79
C LEU A 73 -0.59 1.33 4.35
N PRO A 74 -0.15 0.27 3.64
CA PRO A 74 1.19 0.23 3.07
C PRO A 74 1.23 0.97 1.73
N LEU A 75 1.80 2.18 1.71
CA LEU A 75 1.88 3.03 0.52
C LEU A 75 3.23 2.97 -0.21
N VAL A 76 4.22 2.28 0.37
CA VAL A 76 5.57 2.18 -0.22
C VAL A 76 5.55 1.24 -1.43
N ALA A 77 5.86 1.81 -2.61
CA ALA A 77 6.03 1.09 -3.87
C ALA A 77 6.79 1.98 -4.88
N ILE A 78 7.45 1.36 -5.86
CA ILE A 78 7.96 2.05 -7.05
C ILE A 78 6.83 2.15 -8.06
N ALA A 79 6.26 3.35 -8.20
CA ALA A 79 5.17 3.64 -9.14
C ALA A 79 5.63 4.50 -10.35
N THR A 80 6.90 4.40 -10.75
CA THR A 80 7.47 5.20 -11.85
C THR A 80 7.66 4.37 -13.12
N PRO A 81 6.94 4.64 -14.23
CA PRO A 81 6.96 3.81 -15.44
C PRO A 81 8.34 3.54 -16.05
N ALA A 82 9.23 4.53 -16.03
CA ALA A 82 10.59 4.37 -16.52
C ALA A 82 11.37 3.29 -15.74
N THR A 83 11.10 3.15 -14.45
CA THR A 83 11.78 2.18 -13.57
C THR A 83 11.33 0.75 -13.85
N TYR A 84 10.10 0.54 -14.32
CA TYR A 84 9.59 -0.81 -14.66
C TYR A 84 10.41 -1.47 -15.76
N VAL A 85 10.93 -0.66 -16.69
CA VAL A 85 11.77 -1.12 -17.79
C VAL A 85 13.25 -1.18 -17.38
N LYS A 86 13.73 -0.16 -16.64
CA LYS A 86 15.15 -0.03 -16.29
C LYS A 86 15.59 -0.96 -15.16
N ALA A 87 14.72 -1.21 -14.18
CA ALA A 87 15.02 -1.98 -12.98
C ALA A 87 13.83 -2.86 -12.55
N PRO A 88 13.37 -3.80 -13.39
CA PRO A 88 12.17 -4.62 -13.13
C PRO A 88 12.26 -5.42 -11.83
N LEU A 89 13.43 -5.99 -11.51
CA LEU A 89 13.63 -6.76 -10.28
C LEU A 89 13.43 -5.90 -9.04
N ARG A 90 13.91 -4.65 -9.05
CA ARG A 90 13.74 -3.71 -7.94
C ARG A 90 12.27 -3.37 -7.69
N VAL A 91 11.47 -3.29 -8.75
CA VAL A 91 10.02 -3.11 -8.66
C VAL A 91 9.38 -4.31 -7.99
N PHE A 92 9.73 -5.53 -8.42
CA PHE A 92 9.21 -6.75 -7.80
C PHE A 92 9.60 -6.87 -6.32
N GLU A 93 10.88 -6.68 -5.99
CA GLU A 93 11.42 -6.77 -4.62
C GLU A 93 10.70 -5.80 -3.66
N LEU A 94 10.43 -4.57 -4.09
CA LEU A 94 9.76 -3.59 -3.22
C LEU A 94 8.24 -3.75 -3.22
N ASP A 95 7.62 -3.79 -4.39
CA ASP A 95 6.16 -3.70 -4.53
C ASP A 95 5.46 -5.01 -4.15
N PHE A 96 6.17 -6.13 -4.25
CA PHE A 96 5.66 -7.44 -3.88
C PHE A 96 6.37 -8.00 -2.64
N GLU A 97 7.67 -8.30 -2.72
CA GLU A 97 8.35 -9.06 -1.66
C GLU A 97 8.43 -8.31 -0.34
N ALA A 98 8.74 -7.02 -0.35
CA ALA A 98 8.81 -6.22 0.88
C ALA A 98 7.43 -5.92 1.48
N ASN A 99 6.38 -5.88 0.64
CA ASN A 99 5.01 -5.66 1.09
C ASN A 99 4.34 -6.94 1.65
N LEU A 100 4.73 -8.12 1.16
CA LEU A 100 4.12 -9.39 1.57
C LEU A 100 4.22 -9.69 3.08
N PRO A 101 5.35 -9.44 3.78
CA PRO A 101 5.43 -9.54 5.23
C PRO A 101 4.43 -8.65 5.98
N ILE A 102 4.12 -7.46 5.44
CA ILE A 102 3.15 -6.53 6.06
C ILE A 102 1.73 -7.10 5.94
N VAL A 103 1.38 -7.65 4.77
CA VAL A 103 0.10 -8.35 4.57
C VAL A 103 -0.02 -9.53 5.55
N ARG A 104 1.02 -10.36 5.64
CA ARG A 104 1.06 -11.51 6.57
C ARG A 104 0.95 -11.08 8.03
N ALA A 105 1.58 -9.96 8.41
CA ALA A 105 1.46 -9.41 9.76
C ALA A 105 0.04 -8.91 10.04
N ALA A 106 -0.65 -8.31 9.05
CA ALA A 106 -2.04 -7.91 9.19
C ALA A 106 -2.95 -9.12 9.42
N VAL A 107 -2.74 -10.22 8.68
CA VAL A 107 -3.45 -11.50 8.90
C VAL A 107 -3.18 -12.04 10.31
N LYS A 108 -1.90 -12.23 10.66
CA LYS A 108 -1.45 -12.78 11.96
C LYS A 108 -2.04 -12.04 13.16
N HIS A 109 -2.22 -10.72 13.04
CA HIS A 109 -2.69 -9.87 14.13
C HIS A 109 -4.14 -9.41 13.99
N GLY A 110 -4.90 -9.97 13.04
CA GLY A 110 -6.32 -9.65 12.84
C GLY A 110 -6.56 -8.17 12.57
N LYS A 111 -5.73 -7.56 11.72
CA LYS A 111 -5.80 -6.13 11.40
C LYS A 111 -6.51 -5.90 10.08
N ARG A 112 -7.21 -4.77 9.99
CA ARG A 112 -7.81 -4.36 8.73
C ARG A 112 -6.74 -3.85 7.77
N LEU A 113 -6.64 -4.44 6.60
CA LEU A 113 -5.70 -4.03 5.55
C LEU A 113 -6.42 -3.17 4.50
N VAL A 114 -5.95 -1.94 4.28
CA VAL A 114 -6.43 -1.10 3.17
C VAL A 114 -5.26 -0.92 2.21
N PHE A 115 -5.26 -1.72 1.15
CA PHE A 115 -4.09 -1.87 0.28
C PHE A 115 -4.26 -1.07 -1.02
N PRO A 116 -3.27 -0.24 -1.41
CA PRO A 116 -3.27 0.42 -2.70
C PRO A 116 -2.95 -0.62 -3.79
N SER A 117 -3.99 -1.10 -4.45
CA SER A 117 -3.86 -1.71 -5.77
C SER A 117 -3.54 -0.61 -6.80
N THR A 118 -3.64 -0.90 -8.09
CA THR A 118 -3.30 0.05 -9.16
C THR A 118 -4.33 -0.01 -10.27
N SER A 119 -4.60 1.12 -10.92
CA SER A 119 -5.36 1.15 -12.16
C SER A 119 -4.64 0.43 -13.31
N GLU A 120 -3.32 0.27 -13.25
CA GLU A 120 -2.58 -0.51 -14.27
C GLU A 120 -2.88 -2.02 -14.24
N VAL A 121 -3.59 -2.52 -13.22
CA VAL A 121 -3.97 -3.94 -13.13
C VAL A 121 -4.90 -4.35 -14.28
N TYR A 122 -5.69 -3.43 -14.81
CA TYR A 122 -6.56 -3.68 -15.97
C TYR A 122 -5.75 -3.84 -17.26
N GLY A 123 -4.55 -3.25 -17.31
CA GLY A 123 -3.62 -3.37 -18.43
C GLY A 123 -4.22 -2.94 -19.77
N MET A 124 -4.27 -3.86 -20.73
CA MET A 124 -4.82 -3.65 -22.07
C MET A 124 -6.29 -4.10 -22.18
N CYS A 125 -7.03 -4.07 -21.07
CA CYS A 125 -8.47 -4.31 -21.08
C CYS A 125 -9.16 -3.39 -22.10
N THR A 126 -10.10 -3.95 -22.85
CA THR A 126 -10.83 -3.27 -23.93
C THR A 126 -12.24 -2.84 -23.52
N ASP A 127 -12.64 -3.07 -22.27
CA ASP A 127 -13.92 -2.63 -21.75
C ASP A 127 -13.98 -1.09 -21.74
N ALA A 128 -15.17 -0.54 -22.01
CA ALA A 128 -15.38 0.90 -22.01
C ALA A 128 -15.18 1.52 -20.61
N GLU A 129 -15.55 0.76 -19.58
CA GLU A 129 -15.35 1.09 -18.17
C GLU A 129 -14.71 -0.10 -17.48
N PHE A 130 -13.73 0.14 -16.60
CA PHE A 130 -13.07 -0.92 -15.87
C PHE A 130 -13.88 -1.33 -14.63
N ASP A 131 -14.41 -2.55 -14.68
CA ASP A 131 -15.14 -3.17 -13.59
C ASP A 131 -14.16 -3.98 -12.71
N PRO A 132 -14.02 -3.65 -11.41
CA PRO A 132 -13.09 -4.34 -10.53
C PRO A 132 -13.40 -5.82 -10.30
N GLU A 133 -14.65 -6.24 -10.50
CA GLU A 133 -15.14 -7.61 -10.29
C GLU A 133 -15.17 -8.43 -11.59
N ASN A 134 -15.36 -7.77 -12.75
CA ASN A 134 -15.67 -8.47 -14.01
C ASN A 134 -14.65 -8.24 -15.14
N SER A 135 -13.92 -7.11 -15.17
CA SER A 135 -13.06 -6.80 -16.31
C SER A 135 -11.85 -7.75 -16.42
N PRO A 136 -11.47 -8.18 -17.64
CA PRO A 136 -10.27 -8.97 -17.85
C PRO A 136 -9.01 -8.16 -17.57
N LEU A 137 -7.98 -8.83 -17.05
CA LEU A 137 -6.68 -8.24 -16.71
C LEU A 137 -5.66 -8.72 -17.73
N ILE A 138 -5.30 -7.87 -18.69
CA ILE A 138 -4.57 -8.28 -19.91
C ILE A 138 -3.22 -7.59 -19.99
N TYR A 139 -2.13 -8.36 -20.04
CA TYR A 139 -0.76 -7.85 -20.18
C TYR A 139 -0.09 -8.36 -21.45
N GLY A 140 1.01 -7.72 -21.83
CA GLY A 140 1.83 -8.15 -22.95
C GLY A 140 2.76 -9.32 -22.62
N PRO A 141 3.55 -9.77 -23.61
CA PRO A 141 4.50 -10.88 -23.44
C PRO A 141 5.63 -10.55 -22.45
N ILE A 142 6.30 -11.60 -21.95
CA ILE A 142 7.40 -11.49 -20.96
C ILE A 142 8.55 -10.57 -21.42
N ASN A 143 8.82 -10.49 -22.72
CA ASN A 143 9.85 -9.60 -23.26
C ASN A 143 9.48 -8.10 -23.20
N LYS A 144 8.31 -7.74 -22.64
CA LYS A 144 7.89 -6.37 -22.31
C LYS A 144 7.91 -6.19 -20.79
N PRO A 145 9.07 -5.89 -20.19
CA PRO A 145 9.24 -5.86 -18.73
C PRO A 145 8.38 -4.80 -18.03
N ARG A 146 7.84 -3.79 -18.76
CA ARG A 146 6.92 -2.81 -18.17
C ARG A 146 5.74 -3.44 -17.43
N TRP A 147 5.31 -4.63 -17.83
CA TRP A 147 4.16 -5.33 -17.24
C TRP A 147 4.47 -5.95 -15.88
N ILE A 148 5.74 -5.95 -15.43
CA ILE A 148 6.12 -6.51 -14.13
C ILE A 148 5.43 -5.77 -12.96
N TYR A 149 5.23 -4.46 -13.08
CA TYR A 149 4.51 -3.66 -12.09
C TYR A 149 3.05 -4.14 -11.95
N ALA A 150 2.30 -4.16 -13.06
CA ALA A 150 0.91 -4.60 -13.07
C ALA A 150 0.76 -6.05 -12.60
N CYS A 151 1.64 -6.94 -13.06
CA CYS A 151 1.65 -8.35 -12.66
C CYS A 151 1.95 -8.53 -11.16
N SER A 152 2.93 -7.79 -10.61
CA SER A 152 3.26 -7.83 -9.18
C SER A 152 2.10 -7.35 -8.32
N LYS A 153 1.46 -6.23 -8.69
CA LYS A 153 0.30 -5.70 -7.98
C LYS A 153 -0.91 -6.63 -8.09
N GLN A 154 -1.15 -7.23 -9.26
CA GLN A 154 -2.20 -8.23 -9.44
C GLN A 154 -1.98 -9.48 -8.57
N LEU A 155 -0.75 -9.99 -8.51
CA LEU A 155 -0.45 -11.15 -7.67
C LEU A 155 -0.64 -10.80 -6.19
N MET A 156 -0.24 -9.58 -5.77
CA MET A 156 -0.49 -9.11 -4.41
C MET A 156 -1.99 -9.04 -4.10
N ASP A 157 -2.81 -8.47 -4.99
CA ASP A 157 -4.27 -8.44 -4.86
C ASP A 157 -4.86 -9.86 -4.68
N ARG A 158 -4.38 -10.83 -5.47
CA ARG A 158 -4.83 -12.23 -5.39
C ARG A 158 -4.38 -12.91 -4.09
N VAL A 159 -3.17 -12.63 -3.61
CA VAL A 159 -2.69 -13.14 -2.32
C VAL A 159 -3.52 -12.58 -1.17
N ILE A 160 -3.80 -11.27 -1.18
CA ILE A 160 -4.67 -10.63 -0.19
C ILE A 160 -6.08 -11.23 -0.23
N ALA A 161 -6.67 -11.40 -1.41
CA ALA A 161 -7.98 -12.02 -1.56
C ALA A 161 -7.99 -13.48 -1.07
N GLY A 162 -6.93 -14.24 -1.34
CA GLY A 162 -6.73 -15.59 -0.82
C GLY A 162 -6.72 -15.62 0.72
N TYR A 163 -5.99 -14.71 1.36
CA TYR A 163 -6.02 -14.54 2.83
C TYR A 163 -7.41 -14.14 3.34
N GLY A 164 -8.13 -13.29 2.61
CA GLY A 164 -9.52 -12.95 2.94
C GLY A 164 -10.44 -14.16 2.92
N GLN A 165 -10.31 -15.02 1.89
CA GLN A 165 -11.14 -16.20 1.72
C GLN A 165 -10.80 -17.33 2.70
N GLN A 166 -9.51 -17.58 2.95
CA GLN A 166 -9.06 -18.76 3.71
C GLN A 166 -8.84 -18.47 5.20
N GLU A 167 -8.40 -17.26 5.54
CA GLU A 167 -7.99 -16.89 6.90
C GLU A 167 -8.80 -15.71 7.46
N GLY A 168 -9.80 -15.22 6.73
CA GLY A 168 -10.72 -14.19 7.20
C GLY A 168 -10.09 -12.80 7.35
N LEU A 169 -9.06 -12.48 6.59
CA LEU A 169 -8.48 -11.13 6.55
C LEU A 169 -9.55 -10.10 6.20
N ASP A 170 -9.75 -9.09 7.05
CA ASP A 170 -10.52 -7.89 6.71
C ASP A 170 -9.67 -7.00 5.80
N TYR A 171 -10.01 -6.93 4.52
CA TYR A 171 -9.27 -6.14 3.55
C TYR A 171 -10.15 -5.26 2.68
N THR A 172 -9.53 -4.23 2.12
CA THR A 172 -10.10 -3.42 1.04
C THR A 172 -8.98 -3.07 0.07
N LEU A 173 -9.16 -3.42 -1.20
CA LEU A 173 -8.28 -2.99 -2.28
C LEU A 173 -8.85 -1.70 -2.87
N PHE A 174 -8.02 -0.67 -3.03
CA PHE A 174 -8.42 0.54 -3.75
C PHE A 174 -7.47 0.81 -4.91
N ARG A 175 -8.01 1.27 -6.04
CA ARG A 175 -7.29 1.50 -7.29
C ARG A 175 -7.39 2.98 -7.65
N PRO A 176 -6.41 3.82 -7.31
CA PRO A 176 -6.45 5.24 -7.65
C PRO A 176 -6.32 5.44 -9.17
N PHE A 177 -7.10 6.38 -9.69
CA PHE A 177 -7.07 6.81 -11.10
C PHE A 177 -6.64 8.27 -11.14
N ASN A 178 -5.36 8.53 -11.42
CA ASN A 178 -4.78 9.86 -11.62
C ASN A 178 -5.15 10.88 -10.53
N TRP A 179 -4.89 10.53 -9.26
CA TRP A 179 -4.99 11.46 -8.13
C TRP A 179 -3.91 12.54 -8.15
#